data_AF-A0A6I7WWG4-F1
#
_entry.id   AF-A0A6I7WWG4-F1
#
_cell.length_a   1.000
_cell.length_b   1.000
_cell.length_c   1.000
_cell.angle_alpha   90.00
_cell.angle_beta   90.00
_cell.angle_gamma   90.00
#
_symmetry.space_group_name_H-M   'P 1'
#
loop_
_entity.id
_entity.type
_entity.pdbx_description
1 polymer ?
#
loop_
_entity_poly.entity_id
_entity_poly.type
_entity_poly.pdbx_seq_one_letter_code
_entity_poly.pdbx_strand_id
1 'polypeptide(L)'
;MPNIRPPAVAGSFYPDNPNTLASMIESYLEQAEPVDKAPKAMIVPHAGYIYSGACAATAYARLQPGRSHIKRVILLGPSHKIGFTGFALSHAEAFRTPLGNIPLDTNAIASLAKLPFVEYLEQAHEFEHSLEVQLPFLQMVLDAFYLIPIVVGDCPAEQIEQLLELFYGTEV
;
A
#
# COMPACT_ATOMS: atom_id res chain seq x y z
N MET A 1 -19.07 13.89 5.02
CA MET A 1 -18.71 12.70 4.22
C MET A 1 -17.24 12.41 4.47
N PRO A 2 -16.82 11.15 4.58
CA PRO A 2 -15.40 10.82 4.82
C PRO A 2 -14.52 11.35 3.68
N ASN A 3 -13.33 11.84 4.00
CA ASN A 3 -12.35 12.26 3.01
C ASN A 3 -11.72 11.02 2.35
N ILE A 4 -11.98 10.77 1.06
CA ILE A 4 -11.55 9.54 0.38
C ILE A 4 -10.66 9.90 -0.81
N ARG A 5 -9.46 9.31 -0.87
CA ARG A 5 -8.60 9.38 -2.05
C ARG A 5 -9.15 8.46 -3.15
N PRO A 6 -9.58 8.97 -4.31
CA PRO A 6 -10.00 8.13 -5.43
C PRO A 6 -8.81 7.42 -6.08
N PRO A 7 -9.04 6.35 -6.86
CA PRO A 7 -7.97 5.78 -7.69
C PRO A 7 -7.59 6.75 -8.81
N ALA A 8 -6.30 6.94 -9.04
CA ALA A 8 -5.74 7.77 -10.09
C ALA A 8 -5.45 6.99 -11.38
N VAL A 9 -5.25 5.67 -11.31
CA VAL A 9 -4.80 4.85 -12.45
C VAL A 9 -5.67 3.63 -12.77
N ALA A 10 -6.83 3.48 -12.12
CA ALA A 10 -7.85 2.52 -12.54
C ALA A 10 -8.25 2.75 -14.00
N GLY A 11 -8.35 1.67 -14.78
CA GLY A 11 -8.60 1.71 -16.23
C GLY A 11 -7.35 1.92 -17.09
N SER A 12 -6.18 2.19 -16.51
CA SER A 12 -4.92 2.35 -17.24
C SER A 12 -3.81 1.41 -16.76
N PHE A 13 -3.56 1.32 -15.45
CA PHE A 13 -2.55 0.41 -14.88
C PHE A 13 -3.16 -0.95 -14.54
N TYR A 14 -4.45 -0.98 -14.23
CA TYR A 14 -5.23 -2.17 -13.91
C TYR A 14 -6.70 -1.94 -14.29
N PRO A 15 -7.52 -2.99 -14.50
CA PRO A 15 -8.93 -2.83 -14.86
C PRO A 15 -9.74 -2.02 -13.84
N ASP A 16 -10.61 -1.13 -14.31
CA ASP A 16 -11.55 -0.36 -13.47
C ASP A 16 -12.81 -1.16 -13.09
N ASN A 17 -13.15 -2.20 -13.87
CA ASN A 17 -14.23 -3.12 -13.54
C ASN A 17 -13.81 -4.06 -12.39
N PRO A 18 -14.57 -4.12 -11.28
CA PRO A 18 -14.19 -4.91 -10.11
C PRO A 18 -14.08 -6.40 -10.38
N ASN A 19 -14.98 -6.97 -11.19
CA ASN A 19 -14.97 -8.40 -11.51
C ASN A 19 -13.76 -8.75 -12.39
N THR A 20 -13.48 -7.93 -13.41
CA THR A 20 -12.30 -8.12 -14.28
C THR A 20 -11.00 -7.97 -13.49
N LEU A 21 -10.93 -6.99 -12.58
CA LEU A 21 -9.77 -6.78 -11.71
C LEU A 21 -9.54 -7.98 -10.77
N ALA A 22 -10.58 -8.43 -10.07
CA ALA A 22 -10.50 -9.57 -9.16
C ALA A 22 -10.05 -10.84 -9.89
N SER A 23 -10.69 -11.19 -11.01
CA SER A 23 -10.32 -12.38 -11.80
C SER A 23 -8.89 -12.30 -12.35
N MET A 24 -8.43 -11.12 -12.76
CA MET A 24 -7.04 -10.93 -13.19
C MET A 24 -6.07 -11.22 -12.04
N ILE A 25 -6.30 -10.66 -10.85
CA ILE A 25 -5.45 -10.86 -9.68
C ILE A 25 -5.49 -12.33 -9.22
N GLU A 26 -6.66 -12.96 -9.16
CA GLU A 26 -6.83 -14.38 -8.84
C GLU A 26 -5.98 -15.25 -9.76
N SER A 27 -6.05 -15.01 -11.09
CA SER A 27 -5.26 -15.77 -12.05
C SER A 27 -3.75 -15.66 -11.84
N TYR A 28 -3.26 -14.54 -11.30
CA TYR A 28 -1.86 -14.37 -10.95
C TYR A 28 -1.52 -15.05 -9.60
N LEU A 29 -2.41 -14.95 -8.61
CA LEU A 29 -2.22 -15.55 -7.30
C LEU A 29 -2.23 -17.09 -7.36
N GLU A 30 -3.05 -17.70 -8.22
CA GLU A 30 -3.12 -19.15 -8.42
C GLU A 30 -1.81 -19.77 -8.93
N GLN A 31 -0.92 -18.97 -9.52
CA GLN A 31 0.38 -19.40 -10.01
C GLN A 31 1.49 -19.32 -8.95
N ALA A 32 1.20 -18.76 -7.77
CA ALA A 32 2.18 -18.58 -6.72
C ALA A 32 2.34 -19.85 -5.87
N GLU A 33 3.58 -20.18 -5.54
CA GLU A 33 3.89 -21.29 -4.65
C GLU A 33 3.43 -21.00 -3.20
N PRO A 34 2.80 -21.97 -2.53
CA PRO A 34 2.40 -21.80 -1.13
C PRO A 34 3.61 -21.67 -0.21
N VAL A 35 3.42 -20.98 0.91
CA VAL A 35 4.43 -20.83 1.96
C VAL A 35 3.80 -21.03 3.34
N ASP A 36 4.60 -21.47 4.32
CA ASP A 36 4.08 -21.77 5.66
C ASP A 36 3.88 -20.53 6.54
N LYS A 37 4.63 -19.45 6.28
CA LYS A 37 4.66 -18.26 7.15
C LYS A 37 4.63 -16.98 6.32
N ALA A 38 3.82 -16.04 6.78
CA ALA A 38 3.76 -14.71 6.19
C ALA A 38 5.03 -13.90 6.55
N PRO A 39 5.67 -13.23 5.57
CA PRO A 39 6.79 -12.33 5.83
C PRO A 39 6.30 -11.08 6.58
N LYS A 40 7.22 -10.45 7.33
CA LYS A 40 6.96 -9.15 7.99
C LYS A 40 7.12 -7.96 7.05
N ALA A 41 7.94 -8.11 6.00
CA ALA A 41 8.19 -7.09 5.00
C ALA A 41 8.41 -7.76 3.63
N MET A 42 8.09 -7.04 2.56
CA MET A 42 8.23 -7.50 1.18
C MET A 42 8.46 -6.30 0.27
N ILE A 43 9.17 -6.54 -0.83
CA ILE A 43 9.40 -5.57 -1.91
C ILE A 43 8.67 -6.09 -3.14
N VAL A 44 7.91 -5.22 -3.79
CA VAL A 44 7.09 -5.56 -4.96
C VAL A 44 7.24 -4.50 -6.04
N PRO A 45 7.10 -4.89 -7.33
CA PRO A 45 7.05 -3.92 -8.42
C PRO A 45 5.72 -3.14 -8.41
N HIS A 46 5.73 -1.94 -8.99
CA HIS A 46 4.56 -1.06 -9.09
C HIS A 46 4.23 -0.60 -10.52
N ALA A 47 4.61 -1.37 -11.53
CA ALA A 47 4.20 -1.11 -12.91
C ALA A 47 2.74 -1.54 -13.15
N GLY A 48 2.19 -1.24 -14.34
CA GLY A 48 0.88 -1.76 -14.75
C GLY A 48 0.81 -3.30 -14.66
N TYR A 49 -0.38 -3.84 -14.38
CA TYR A 49 -0.59 -5.25 -14.06
C TYR A 49 -0.20 -6.20 -15.20
N ILE A 50 -0.39 -5.77 -16.44
CA ILE A 50 0.03 -6.54 -17.62
C ILE A 50 1.55 -6.80 -17.66
N TYR A 51 2.35 -5.96 -16.99
CA TYR A 51 3.81 -6.07 -16.96
C TYR A 51 4.31 -6.72 -15.67
N SER A 52 3.73 -6.34 -14.53
CA SER A 52 4.28 -6.70 -13.21
C SER A 52 3.33 -7.47 -12.29
N GLY A 53 2.07 -7.65 -12.69
CA GLY A 53 1.03 -8.26 -11.86
C GLY A 53 1.38 -9.68 -11.43
N ALA A 54 1.84 -10.52 -12.36
CA ALA A 54 2.28 -11.88 -12.05
C ALA A 54 3.44 -11.90 -11.04
N CYS A 55 4.43 -11.02 -11.21
CA CYS A 55 5.56 -10.91 -10.28
C CYS A 55 5.10 -10.43 -8.89
N ALA A 56 4.29 -9.37 -8.82
CA ALA A 56 3.72 -8.88 -7.56
C ALA A 56 2.91 -9.97 -6.84
N ALA A 57 2.10 -10.74 -7.57
CA ALA A 57 1.28 -11.81 -7.00
C ALA A 57 2.11 -12.87 -6.28
N THR A 58 3.30 -13.22 -6.79
CA THR A 58 4.21 -14.16 -6.10
C THR A 58 4.62 -13.69 -4.70
N ALA A 59 4.70 -12.39 -4.48
CA ALA A 59 5.01 -11.82 -3.17
C ALA A 59 3.75 -11.73 -2.31
N TYR A 60 2.63 -11.26 -2.86
CA TYR A 60 1.37 -11.10 -2.12
C TYR A 60 0.75 -12.42 -1.67
N ALA A 61 0.85 -13.49 -2.46
CA ALA A 61 0.39 -14.82 -2.07
C ALA A 61 1.05 -15.29 -0.76
N ARG A 62 2.28 -14.84 -0.47
CA ARG A 62 2.99 -15.18 0.76
C ARG A 62 2.36 -14.59 2.01
N LEU A 63 1.44 -13.62 1.89
CA LEU A 63 0.69 -13.07 3.02
C LEU A 63 -0.49 -13.95 3.44
N GLN A 64 -0.94 -14.90 2.60
CA GLN A 64 -2.13 -15.72 2.87
C GLN A 64 -2.11 -16.45 4.23
N PRO A 65 -0.99 -17.04 4.72
CA PRO A 65 -0.96 -17.64 6.05
C PRO A 65 -1.26 -16.65 7.19
N GLY A 66 -1.02 -15.36 6.95
CA GLY A 66 -1.27 -14.26 7.88
C GLY A 66 -2.57 -13.49 7.61
N ARG A 67 -3.41 -13.90 6.64
CA ARG A 67 -4.56 -13.10 6.14
C ARG A 67 -5.49 -12.55 7.22
N SER A 68 -5.71 -13.31 8.28
CA SER A 68 -6.61 -12.95 9.38
C SER A 68 -5.89 -12.24 10.53
N HIS A 69 -4.56 -12.30 10.60
CA HIS A 69 -3.73 -11.77 11.68
C HIS A 69 -3.06 -10.43 11.32
N ILE A 70 -2.82 -10.18 10.03
CA ILE A 70 -2.27 -8.91 9.56
C ILE A 70 -3.38 -7.86 9.57
N LYS A 71 -3.36 -6.98 10.57
CA LYS A 71 -4.39 -5.92 10.76
C LYS A 71 -3.96 -4.52 10.33
N ARG A 72 -2.68 -4.33 10.06
CA ARG A 72 -2.09 -3.05 9.67
C ARG A 72 -1.04 -3.28 8.59
N VAL A 73 -1.11 -2.51 7.52
CA VAL A 73 -0.14 -2.54 6.42
C VAL A 73 0.47 -1.15 6.30
N ILE A 74 1.78 -1.06 6.50
CA ILE A 74 2.56 0.14 6.19
C ILE A 74 3.04 -0.02 4.76
N LEU A 75 2.68 0.94 3.91
CA LEU A 75 3.01 0.90 2.48
C LEU A 75 3.85 2.12 2.12
N LEU A 76 5.10 1.86 1.76
CA LEU A 76 6.06 2.86 1.33
C LEU A 76 6.19 2.79 -0.19
N GLY A 77 6.08 3.93 -0.86
CA GLY A 77 6.17 4.02 -2.32
C GLY A 77 6.90 5.30 -2.73
N PRO A 78 7.77 5.26 -3.75
CA PRO A 78 8.49 6.45 -4.19
C PRO A 78 7.53 7.46 -4.84
N SER A 79 7.90 8.74 -4.76
CA SER A 79 7.25 9.82 -5.51
C SER A 79 7.73 9.84 -6.97
N HIS A 80 6.78 9.81 -7.92
CA HIS A 80 7.02 9.97 -9.36
C HIS A 80 6.53 11.31 -9.90
N LYS A 81 5.70 12.03 -9.14
CA LYS A 81 5.00 13.23 -9.63
C LYS A 81 5.66 14.53 -9.21
N ILE A 82 6.15 14.60 -7.97
CA ILE A 82 6.78 15.80 -7.42
C ILE A 82 8.01 15.45 -6.58
N GLY A 83 9.00 16.34 -6.55
CA GLY A 83 10.17 16.20 -5.68
C GLY A 83 9.96 16.88 -4.33
N PHE A 84 10.32 16.19 -3.24
CA PHE A 84 10.36 16.71 -1.87
C PHE A 84 11.32 15.85 -1.03
N THR A 85 11.65 16.30 0.19
CA THR A 85 12.52 15.57 1.12
C THR A 85 11.68 14.93 2.21
N GLY A 86 12.04 13.72 2.64
CA GLY A 86 11.35 13.00 3.70
C GLY A 86 10.08 12.29 3.21
N PHE A 87 9.04 12.29 4.04
CA PHE A 87 7.82 11.51 3.80
C PHE A 87 6.57 12.39 3.71
N ALA A 88 5.72 12.07 2.73
CA ALA A 88 4.44 12.71 2.53
C ALA A 88 3.29 11.80 3.00
N LEU A 89 2.45 12.35 3.86
CA LEU A 89 1.20 11.78 4.35
C LEU A 89 0.00 12.42 3.63
N SER A 90 -1.16 11.77 3.72
CA SER A 90 -2.44 12.29 3.26
C SER A 90 -3.42 12.45 4.44
N HIS A 91 -4.27 13.46 4.36
CA HIS A 91 -5.42 13.74 5.21
C HIS A 91 -6.64 12.87 4.84
N ALA A 92 -6.54 11.98 3.86
CA ALA A 92 -7.60 11.02 3.56
C ALA A 92 -7.87 10.11 4.77
N GLU A 93 -9.12 9.67 4.91
CA GLU A 93 -9.57 8.68 5.89
C GLU A 93 -9.62 7.28 5.28
N ALA A 94 -9.69 7.19 3.95
CA ALA A 94 -9.63 5.93 3.22
C ALA A 94 -9.08 6.13 1.80
N PHE A 95 -8.49 5.08 1.24
CA PHE A 95 -8.15 5.00 -0.18
C PHE A 95 -9.17 4.11 -0.89
N ARG A 96 -9.61 4.50 -2.08
CA ARG A 96 -10.58 3.74 -2.89
C ARG A 96 -9.88 2.99 -4.01
N THR A 97 -10.32 1.76 -4.24
CA THR A 97 -10.07 0.97 -5.45
C THR A 97 -11.41 0.53 -6.06
N PRO A 98 -11.41 -0.11 -7.24
CA PRO A 98 -12.60 -0.78 -7.73
C PRO A 98 -13.16 -1.86 -6.79
N LEU A 99 -12.32 -2.49 -5.96
CA LEU A 99 -12.71 -3.55 -5.03
C LEU A 99 -13.28 -3.02 -3.71
N GLY A 100 -13.27 -1.70 -3.49
CA GLY A 100 -13.83 -1.06 -2.32
C GLY A 100 -12.88 -0.06 -1.66
N ASN A 101 -13.26 0.43 -0.49
CA ASN A 101 -12.44 1.37 0.28
C ASN A 101 -11.57 0.62 1.30
N ILE A 102 -10.35 1.12 1.51
CA ILE A 102 -9.41 0.66 2.54
C ILE A 102 -9.28 1.79 3.57
N PRO A 103 -9.66 1.57 4.84
CA PRO A 103 -9.55 2.59 5.88
C PRO A 103 -8.09 2.86 6.22
N LEU A 104 -7.75 4.13 6.47
CA LEU A 104 -6.42 4.49 6.95
C LEU A 104 -6.35 4.42 8.48
N ASP A 105 -5.19 4.04 9.02
CA ASP A 105 -4.92 4.14 10.47
C ASP A 105 -4.55 5.59 10.82
N THR A 106 -5.57 6.46 10.94
CA THR A 106 -5.37 7.90 11.15
C THR A 106 -4.63 8.22 12.45
N ASN A 107 -4.74 7.38 13.48
CA ASN A 107 -4.00 7.53 14.74
C ASN A 107 -2.50 7.24 14.56
N ALA A 108 -2.17 6.18 13.82
CA ALA A 108 -0.78 5.87 13.48
C ALA A 108 -0.17 6.95 12.56
N ILE A 109 -0.92 7.41 11.55
CA ILE A 109 -0.52 8.50 10.65
C ILE A 109 -0.26 9.79 11.44
N ALA A 110 -1.14 10.14 12.38
CA ALA A 110 -0.93 11.30 13.25
C ALA A 110 0.31 11.18 14.16
N SER A 111 0.72 9.96 14.50
CA SER A 111 1.96 9.72 15.24
C SER A 111 3.19 9.92 14.36
N LEU A 112 3.14 9.50 13.09
CA LEU A 112 4.20 9.75 12.10
C LEU A 112 4.41 11.23 11.81
N ALA A 113 3.33 12.01 11.77
CA ALA A 113 3.39 13.47 11.54
C ALA A 113 4.17 14.25 12.62
N LYS A 114 4.56 13.60 13.73
CA LYS A 114 5.42 14.20 14.77
C LYS A 114 6.91 14.12 14.43
N LEU A 115 7.30 13.30 13.46
CA LEU A 115 8.68 13.20 13.00
C LEU A 115 9.04 14.46 12.18
N PRO A 116 10.25 15.02 12.35
CA PRO A 116 10.60 16.32 11.76
C PRO A 116 10.77 16.29 10.23
N PHE A 117 10.80 15.11 9.62
CA PHE A 117 10.94 14.88 8.18
C PHE A 117 9.65 14.35 7.53
N VAL A 118 8.51 14.51 8.22
CA VAL A 118 7.22 14.04 7.75
C VAL A 118 6.26 15.22 7.62
N GLU A 119 5.62 15.34 6.48
CA GLU A 119 4.64 16.39 6.20
C GLU A 119 3.36 15.84 5.57
N TYR A 120 2.25 16.57 5.74
CA TYR A 120 1.07 16.32 4.93
C TYR A 120 1.22 17.05 3.60
N LEU A 121 1.20 16.30 2.50
CA LEU A 121 1.45 16.83 1.15
C LEU A 121 0.55 16.10 0.15
N GLU A 122 -0.69 16.58 -0.01
CA GLU A 122 -1.68 15.92 -0.89
C GLU A 122 -1.23 15.83 -2.34
N GLN A 123 -0.47 16.81 -2.84
CA GLN A 123 0.02 16.78 -4.22
C GLN A 123 0.96 15.59 -4.48
N ALA A 124 1.62 15.06 -3.44
CA ALA A 124 2.42 13.84 -3.55
C ALA A 124 1.55 12.59 -3.69
N HIS A 125 0.28 12.63 -3.24
CA HIS A 125 -0.63 11.48 -3.26
C HIS A 125 -1.60 11.50 -4.45
N GLU A 126 -2.07 12.67 -4.87
CA GLU A 126 -3.21 12.85 -5.79
C GLU A 126 -3.12 12.00 -7.06
N PHE A 127 -1.94 11.97 -7.69
CA PHE A 127 -1.69 11.22 -8.94
C PHE A 127 -0.59 10.17 -8.80
N GLU A 128 -0.16 9.86 -7.58
CA GLU A 128 0.86 8.85 -7.35
C GLU A 128 0.28 7.44 -7.47
N HIS A 129 0.98 6.56 -8.17
CA HIS A 129 0.49 5.23 -8.51
C HIS A 129 1.23 4.14 -7.73
N SER A 130 2.44 4.43 -7.24
CA SER A 130 3.32 3.44 -6.62
C SER A 130 2.66 2.72 -5.43
N LEU A 131 1.89 3.47 -4.64
CA LEU A 131 1.06 2.95 -3.55
C LEU A 131 -0.22 2.29 -4.07
N GLU A 132 -0.92 2.96 -5.00
CA GLU A 132 -2.26 2.57 -5.43
C GLU A 132 -2.32 1.19 -6.07
N VAL A 133 -1.37 0.87 -6.94
CA VAL A 133 -1.37 -0.40 -7.68
C VAL A 133 -1.19 -1.62 -6.77
N GLN A 134 -0.76 -1.41 -5.53
CA GLN A 134 -0.62 -2.47 -4.52
C GLN A 134 -1.92 -2.78 -3.78
N LEU A 135 -2.86 -1.85 -3.78
CA LEU A 135 -4.06 -1.91 -2.95
C LEU A 135 -5.02 -3.04 -3.37
N PRO A 136 -5.29 -3.28 -4.66
CA PRO A 136 -6.13 -4.40 -5.06
C PRO A 136 -5.54 -5.76 -4.65
N PHE A 137 -4.22 -5.96 -4.79
CA PHE A 137 -3.58 -7.18 -4.31
C PHE A 137 -3.78 -7.39 -2.81
N LEU A 138 -3.56 -6.36 -2.00
CA LEU A 138 -3.77 -6.41 -0.55
C LEU A 138 -5.23 -6.76 -0.19
N GLN A 139 -6.21 -6.17 -0.87
CA GLN A 139 -7.64 -6.48 -0.67
C GLN A 139 -8.00 -7.92 -1.05
N MET A 140 -7.30 -8.51 -2.01
CA MET A 140 -7.52 -9.90 -2.42
C MET A 140 -6.88 -10.92 -1.46
N VAL A 141 -5.79 -10.56 -0.78
CA VAL A 141 -5.04 -11.51 0.07
C VAL A 141 -5.28 -11.37 1.58
N LEU A 142 -5.76 -10.22 2.06
CA LEU A 142 -6.02 -9.95 3.49
C LEU A 142 -7.52 -9.80 3.76
N ASP A 143 -7.98 -10.26 4.93
CA ASP A 143 -9.41 -10.19 5.28
C ASP A 143 -9.88 -8.75 5.59
N ALA A 144 -9.20 -8.09 6.53
CA ALA A 144 -9.49 -6.72 6.93
C ALA A 144 -8.26 -6.11 7.61
N PHE A 145 -7.85 -4.93 7.13
CA PHE A 145 -6.67 -4.22 7.60
C PHE A 145 -6.85 -2.71 7.50
N TYR A 146 -6.06 -1.98 8.30
CA TYR A 146 -5.85 -0.55 8.12
C TYR A 146 -4.57 -0.29 7.31
N LEU A 147 -4.60 0.74 6.47
CA LEU A 147 -3.47 1.15 5.66
C LEU A 147 -2.76 2.37 6.27
N ILE A 148 -1.45 2.39 6.19
CA ILE A 148 -0.60 3.56 6.45
C ILE A 148 0.17 3.83 5.15
N PRO A 149 -0.38 4.64 4.23
CA PRO A 149 0.22 4.93 2.93
C PRO A 149 1.17 6.12 3.06
N ILE A 150 2.41 5.94 2.62
CA ILE A 150 3.47 6.95 2.76
C ILE A 150 4.19 7.08 1.42
N VAL A 151 4.11 8.28 0.83
CA VAL A 151 4.92 8.61 -0.34
C VAL A 151 6.28 9.05 0.14
N VAL A 152 7.32 8.43 -0.39
CA VAL A 152 8.71 8.64 0.00
C VAL A 152 9.39 9.52 -1.04
N GLY A 153 9.85 10.69 -0.59
CA GLY A 153 10.70 11.59 -1.36
C GLY A 153 12.17 11.23 -1.21
N ASP A 154 13.05 12.24 -1.31
CA ASP A 154 14.48 12.07 -1.02
C ASP A 154 14.69 11.92 0.49
N CYS A 155 15.23 10.79 0.95
CA CYS A 155 15.47 10.55 2.37
C CYS A 155 16.69 9.63 2.59
N PRO A 156 17.44 9.83 3.69
CA PRO A 156 18.47 8.89 4.11
C PRO A 156 17.83 7.67 4.82
N ALA A 157 18.55 6.55 4.87
CA ALA A 157 18.02 5.27 5.37
C ALA A 157 17.60 5.35 6.86
N GLU A 158 18.25 6.19 7.65
CA GLU A 158 17.99 6.43 9.06
C GLU A 158 16.57 6.95 9.32
N GLN A 159 15.97 7.68 8.36
CA GLN A 159 14.57 8.13 8.48
C GLN A 159 13.58 6.97 8.31
N ILE A 160 13.90 6.00 7.44
CA ILE A 160 13.11 4.78 7.28
C ILE A 160 13.21 3.93 8.54
N GLU A 161 14.41 3.81 9.13
CA GLU A 161 14.61 3.09 10.40
C GLU A 161 13.76 3.68 11.53
N GLN A 162 13.79 5.00 11.73
CA GLN A 162 12.96 5.69 12.75
C GLN A 162 11.47 5.45 12.55
N LEU A 163 11.00 5.45 11.30
CA LEU A 163 9.62 5.11 10.98
C LEU A 163 9.31 3.66 11.38
N LEU A 164 10.19 2.72 11.05
CA LEU A 164 9.99 1.31 11.37
C LEU A 164 9.98 1.08 12.89
N GLU A 165 10.87 1.72 13.66
CA GLU A 165 10.92 1.62 15.12
C GLU A 165 9.61 2.01 15.81
N LEU A 166 8.83 2.95 15.25
CA LEU A 166 7.50 3.32 15.79
C LEU A 166 6.49 2.16 15.72
N PHE A 167 6.70 1.21 14.81
CA PHE A 167 5.80 0.09 14.56
C PHE A 167 6.43 -1.27 14.87
N TYR A 168 7.75 -1.32 15.04
CA TYR A 168 8.51 -2.50 15.37
C TYR A 168 8.57 -2.63 16.91
N GLY A 169 7.89 -3.64 17.46
CA GLY A 169 7.91 -3.90 18.92
C GLY A 169 6.60 -3.64 19.66
N THR A 170 5.53 -3.21 18.99
CA THR A 170 4.18 -3.33 19.57
C THR A 170 3.70 -4.77 19.35
N GLU A 171 3.84 -5.60 20.38
CA GLU A 171 3.33 -6.97 20.42
C GLU A 171 1.82 -7.02 20.07
N VAL A 172 1.44 -8.05 19.32
CA VAL A 172 0.05 -8.52 19.15
C VAL A 172 -0.29 -9.41 20.33
#